data_AF-A0A349SQ73-F1
#
_entry.id   AF-A0A349SQ73-F1
#
_cell.length_a   1.000
_cell.length_b   1.000
_cell.length_c   1.000
_cell.angle_alpha   90.00
_cell.angle_beta   90.00
_cell.angle_gamma   90.00
#
_symmetry.space_group_name_H-M   'P 1'
#
loop_
_entity.id
_entity.type
_entity.pdbx_description
1 polymer ?
#
loop_
_entity_poly.entity_id
_entity_poly.type
_entity_poly.pdbx_seq_one_letter_code
_entity_poly.pdbx_strand_id
1 'polypeptide(L)'
;MNKPILRFISIGLVLLLPQLSWAADPFSLPALSVSSNDDGTQSYSVTLQVVILMTMLSFIPAIIMMMTAFTRIIVVFGILRQAIGLQQTP
;
A
#
# COMPACT_ATOMS: atom_id res chain seq x y z
N MET A 1 31.49 -5.53 -36.51
CA MET A 1 31.01 -6.44 -35.45
C MET A 1 29.50 -6.26 -35.25
N ASN A 2 28.71 -7.11 -35.91
CA ASN A 2 27.48 -7.72 -35.37
C ASN A 2 26.21 -6.85 -35.15
N LYS A 3 25.91 -5.93 -36.09
CA LYS A 3 24.58 -5.25 -36.17
C LYS A 3 23.35 -6.18 -36.14
N PRO A 4 23.35 -7.39 -36.75
CA PRO A 4 22.18 -8.28 -36.67
C PRO A 4 21.98 -8.89 -35.28
N ILE A 5 23.07 -9.24 -34.58
CA ILE A 5 23.01 -9.80 -33.21
C ILE A 5 22.46 -8.78 -32.22
N LEU A 6 22.85 -7.51 -32.34
CA LEU A 6 22.30 -6.45 -31.50
C LEU A 6 20.79 -6.27 -31.73
N ARG A 7 20.33 -6.40 -32.98
CA ARG A 7 18.90 -6.39 -33.32
C ARG A 7 18.15 -7.59 -32.73
N PHE A 8 18.72 -8.80 -32.82
CA PHE A 8 18.12 -9.99 -32.21
C PHE A 8 18.02 -9.89 -30.69
N ILE A 9 19.04 -9.35 -30.01
CA ILE A 9 19.01 -9.10 -28.56
C ILE A 9 17.94 -8.06 -28.21
N SER A 10 17.82 -6.97 -28.98
CA SER A 10 16.79 -5.95 -28.73
C SER A 10 15.36 -6.48 -28.95
N ILE A 11 15.16 -7.37 -29.93
CA ILE A 11 13.87 -8.01 -30.19
C ILE A 11 13.54 -9.02 -29.08
N GLY A 12 14.54 -9.79 -28.61
CA GLY A 12 14.38 -10.69 -27.46
C GLY A 12 14.05 -9.93 -26.17
N LEU A 13 14.67 -8.77 -25.95
CA LEU A 13 14.38 -7.91 -24.80
C LEU A 13 12.97 -7.32 -24.87
N VAL A 14 12.54 -6.86 -26.05
CA VAL A 14 11.17 -6.34 -26.28
C VAL A 14 10.11 -7.44 -26.13
N LEU A 15 10.42 -8.68 -26.51
CA LEU A 15 9.52 -9.84 -26.30
C LEU A 15 9.45 -10.30 -24.84
N LEU A 16 10.39 -9.90 -23.98
CA LEU A 16 10.40 -10.18 -22.54
C LEU A 16 9.68 -9.11 -21.71
N LEU A 17 9.48 -7.90 -22.25
CA LEU A 17 8.74 -6.81 -21.59
C LEU A 17 7.26 -7.15 -21.23
N PRO A 18 6.49 -7.90 -22.05
CA PRO A 18 5.13 -8.29 -21.70
C PRO A 18 5.07 -9.22 -20.47
N GLN A 19 6.18 -9.89 -20.13
CA GLN A 19 6.22 -10.81 -18.99
C GLN A 19 6.19 -10.09 -17.64
N LEU A 20 6.55 -8.80 -17.60
CA LEU A 20 6.35 -7.95 -16.42
C LEU A 20 4.89 -7.51 -16.25
N SER A 21 4.06 -7.63 -17.30
CA SER A 21 2.63 -7.29 -17.24
C SER A 21 1.78 -8.35 -16.53
N TRP A 22 2.35 -9.51 -16.16
CA TRP A 22 1.73 -10.47 -15.25
C TRP A 22 2.11 -10.24 -13.78
N ALA A 23 2.86 -9.18 -13.48
CA ALA A 23 2.83 -8.64 -12.12
C ALA A 23 1.41 -8.10 -11.94
N ALA A 24 0.61 -8.79 -11.12
CA ALA A 24 -0.70 -8.33 -10.70
C ALA A 24 -0.58 -6.86 -10.31
N ASP A 25 -1.23 -6.01 -11.10
CA ASP A 25 -1.42 -4.61 -10.78
C ASP A 25 -1.94 -4.57 -9.33
N PRO A 26 -1.23 -3.93 -8.39
CA PRO A 26 -1.69 -3.83 -7.00
C PRO A 26 -3.08 -3.19 -6.88
N PHE A 27 -3.55 -2.57 -7.98
CA PHE A 27 -4.83 -1.90 -8.13
C PHE A 27 -5.76 -2.52 -9.21
N SER A 28 -5.40 -3.59 -9.93
CA SER A 28 -6.31 -4.28 -10.89
C SER A 28 -7.22 -5.29 -10.20
N LEU A 29 -7.64 -4.98 -8.98
CA LEU A 29 -8.55 -5.82 -8.22
C LEU A 29 -9.93 -5.79 -8.93
N PRO A 30 -10.55 -6.94 -9.24
CA PRO A 30 -11.98 -7.05 -9.55
C PRO A 30 -12.92 -6.48 -8.47
N ALA A 31 -12.36 -5.85 -7.43
CA ALA A 31 -13.03 -5.19 -6.33
C ALA A 31 -13.65 -3.82 -6.72
N LEU A 32 -13.21 -3.20 -7.83
CA LEU A 32 -13.76 -1.91 -8.30
C LEU A 32 -14.82 -2.05 -9.40
N SER A 33 -15.40 -3.23 -9.60
CA SER A 33 -16.57 -3.38 -10.50
C SER A 33 -17.82 -2.84 -9.81
N VAL A 34 -18.12 -1.56 -10.02
CA VAL A 34 -19.44 -0.99 -9.73
C VAL A 34 -20.41 -1.52 -10.79
N SER A 35 -21.07 -2.64 -10.53
CA SER A 35 -22.28 -3.00 -11.26
C SER A 35 -23.39 -2.06 -10.81
N SER A 36 -23.58 -0.97 -11.54
CA SER A 36 -24.72 -0.08 -11.34
C SER A 36 -25.97 -0.86 -11.74
N ASN A 37 -26.73 -1.34 -10.75
CA ASN A 37 -28.10 -1.82 -10.98
C ASN A 37 -29.01 -0.60 -11.07
N ASP A 38 -30.02 -0.66 -11.94
CA ASP A 38 -30.95 0.43 -12.29
C ASP A 38 -31.82 0.96 -11.12
N ASP A 39 -31.54 0.59 -9.87
CA ASP A 39 -32.30 0.96 -8.67
C ASP A 39 -31.46 1.76 -7.64
N GLY A 40 -30.35 2.37 -8.08
CA GLY A 40 -29.55 3.29 -7.24
C GLY A 40 -28.82 2.63 -6.05
N THR A 41 -28.82 1.30 -5.96
CA THR A 41 -28.08 0.55 -4.94
C THR A 41 -26.75 0.06 -5.51
N GLN A 42 -25.69 0.77 -5.16
CA GLN A 42 -24.31 0.43 -5.54
C GLN A 42 -23.89 -0.83 -4.79
N SER A 43 -24.01 -1.98 -5.45
CA SER A 43 -23.56 -3.26 -4.93
C SER A 43 -22.04 -3.31 -5.00
N TYR A 44 -21.37 -2.75 -4.00
CA TYR A 44 -19.93 -2.90 -3.82
C TYR A 44 -19.61 -4.40 -3.78
N SER A 45 -18.62 -4.84 -4.58
CA SER A 45 -18.15 -6.21 -4.52
C SER A 45 -17.79 -6.56 -3.07
N VAL A 46 -18.30 -7.69 -2.56
CA VAL A 46 -18.10 -8.14 -1.17
C VAL A 46 -16.62 -8.09 -0.78
N THR A 47 -15.73 -8.35 -1.75
CA THR A 47 -14.28 -8.21 -1.59
C THR A 47 -13.84 -6.78 -1.23
N LEU A 48 -14.36 -5.74 -1.89
CA LEU A 48 -14.02 -4.34 -1.57
C LEU A 48 -14.51 -3.95 -0.18
N GLN A 49 -15.73 -4.36 0.17
CA GLN A 49 -16.30 -4.10 1.49
C GLN A 49 -15.45 -4.72 2.61
N VAL A 50 -14.99 -5.97 2.43
CA VAL A 50 -14.13 -6.66 3.40
C VAL A 50 -12.76 -5.99 3.52
N VAL A 51 -12.14 -5.54 2.43
CA VAL A 51 -10.85 -4.84 2.46
C VAL A 51 -10.95 -3.52 3.21
N ILE A 52 -12.01 -2.73 2.95
CA ILE A 52 -12.25 -1.47 3.66
C ILE A 52 -12.50 -1.72 5.16
N LEU A 53 -13.26 -2.76 5.50
CA LEU A 53 -13.52 -3.14 6.88
C LEU A 53 -12.24 -3.53 7.63
N MET A 54 -11.39 -4.36 7.03
CA MET A 54 -10.10 -4.75 7.63
C MET A 54 -9.15 -3.57 7.79
N THR A 55 -9.17 -2.64 6.84
CA THR A 55 -8.41 -1.38 6.93
C THR A 55 -8.91 -0.55 8.12
N MET A 56 -10.22 -0.32 8.21
CA MET A 56 -10.81 0.43 9.33
C MET A 56 -10.54 -0.21 10.69
N LEU A 57 -10.70 -1.53 10.80
CA LEU A 57 -10.44 -2.27 12.04
C LEU A 57 -8.98 -2.14 12.50
N SER A 58 -8.04 -2.13 11.56
CA SER A 58 -6.60 -1.97 11.84
C SER A 58 -6.21 -0.56 12.28
N PHE A 59 -7.01 0.46 11.93
CA PHE A 59 -6.75 1.85 12.30
C PHE A 59 -7.30 2.25 13.68
N ILE A 60 -8.30 1.53 14.20
CA ILE A 60 -8.88 1.76 15.55
C ILE A 60 -7.81 1.91 16.66
N PRO A 61 -6.81 1.02 16.80
CA PRO A 61 -5.82 1.16 17.86
C PRO A 61 -4.99 2.45 17.72
N ALA A 62 -4.63 2.84 16.49
CA ALA A 62 -3.89 4.07 16.24
C ALA A 62 -4.71 5.31 16.62
N ILE A 63 -6.01 5.32 16.32
CA ILE A 63 -6.91 6.42 16.66
C ILE A 63 -7.05 6.54 18.19
N ILE A 64 -7.23 5.43 18.91
CA ILE A 64 -7.31 5.45 20.38
C ILE A 64 -6.02 6.01 20.99
N MET A 65 -4.86 5.66 20.43
CA MET A 65 -3.58 6.23 20.87
C MET A 65 -3.50 7.74 20.61
N MET A 66 -4.01 8.22 19.46
CA MET A 66 -4.02 9.65 19.12
C MET A 66 -5.04 10.47 19.91
N MET A 67 -6.18 9.88 20.29
CA MET A 67 -7.20 10.55 21.11
C MET A 67 -6.81 10.68 22.59
N THR A 68 -5.71 10.04 23.02
CA THR A 68 -5.27 10.03 24.42
C THR A 68 -3.93 10.75 24.61
N ALA A 69 -3.53 10.96 25.88
CA ALA A 69 -2.26 11.58 26.23
C ALA A 69 -1.02 10.73 25.86
N PHE A 70 -1.22 9.52 25.32
CA PHE A 70 -0.15 8.60 24.97
C PHE A 70 0.89 9.23 24.04
N THR A 71 0.46 9.91 22.97
CA THR A 71 1.38 10.62 22.06
C THR A 71 2.19 11.70 22.77
N ARG A 72 1.57 12.45 23.70
CA ARG A 72 2.26 13.51 24.45
C ARG A 72 3.31 12.95 25.40
N ILE A 73 3.03 11.82 26.05
CA ILE A 73 3.98 11.14 26.93
C ILE A 73 5.24 10.70 26.16
N ILE A 74 5.07 10.10 24.96
CA ILE A 74 6.20 9.71 24.10
C ILE A 74 7.06 10.92 23.72
N VAL A 75 6.43 12.03 23.30
CA VAL A 75 7.17 13.24 22.91
C VAL A 75 7.96 13.81 24.08
N VAL A 76 7.36 13.87 25.27
CA VAL A 76 8.05 14.35 26.48
C VAL A 76 9.24 13.45 26.82
N PHE A 77 9.07 12.13 26.85
CA PHE A 77 10.19 11.21 27.06
C PHE A 77 11.26 11.31 25.97
N GLY A 78 10.87 11.56 24.72
CA GLY A 78 11.80 11.85 23.63
C GLY A 78 12.64 13.10 23.87
N ILE A 79 12.04 14.17 24.41
CA ILE A 79 12.74 15.41 24.78
C ILE A 79 13.65 15.17 25.98
N LEU A 80 13.17 14.47 27.02
CA LEU A 80 14.01 14.11 28.18
C LEU A 80 15.24 13.31 27.74
N ARG A 81 15.07 12.37 26.80
CA ARG A 81 16.17 11.55 26.26
C ARG A 81 17.22 12.41 25.54
N GLN A 82 16.78 13.36 24.72
CA GLN A 82 17.69 14.29 24.04
C GLN A 82 18.45 15.17 25.04
N ALA A 83 17.77 15.62 26.10
CA ALA A 83 18.36 16.46 27.13
C ALA A 83 19.45 15.74 27.96
N ILE A 84 19.31 14.43 28.19
CA ILE A 84 20.29 13.64 28.96
C ILE A 84 21.43 13.04 28.12
N GLY A 85 21.46 13.31 26.80
CA GLY A 85 22.55 12.90 25.91
C GLY A 85 22.65 11.40 25.60
N LEU A 86 21.66 10.59 26.02
CA LEU A 86 21.61 9.15 25.77
C LEU A 86 21.00 8.86 24.39
N GLN A 87 21.86 8.70 23.38
CA GLN A 87 21.41 8.39 22.01
C GLN A 87 21.01 6.92 21.82
N GLN A 88 21.49 6.02 22.67
CA GLN A 88 21.37 4.56 22.51
C GLN A 88 20.72 3.91 23.74
N THR A 89 19.43 4.14 23.91
CA THR A 89 18.55 3.22 24.65
C THR A 89 17.25 3.12 23.87
N PRO A 90 16.75 1.89 23.66
CA PRO A 90 15.54 1.65 22.89
C PRO A 90 14.33 2.36 23.49
#